data_AF-A0A845ZYL9-F1
#
_entry.id   AF-A0A845ZYL9-F1
#
_cell.length_a   1.000
_cell.length_b   1.000
_cell.length_c   1.000
_cell.angle_alpha   90.00
_cell.angle_beta   90.00
_cell.angle_gamma   90.00
#
_symmetry.space_group_name_H-M   'P 1'
#
loop_
_entity.id
_entity.type
_entity.pdbx_description
1 polymer ?
#
loop_
_entity_poly.entity_id
_entity_poly.type
_entity_poly.pdbx_seq_one_letter_code
_entity_poly.pdbx_strand_id
1 'polypeptide(L)' 'MAYSDFTLKKVKLDFNIQTVEDQSLFSNSEEIQISDYLAQTLKRNLPLALAINTEKARSELIIINILLE' A
#
# COMPACT_ATOMS: atom_id res chain seq x y z
N MET A 1 15.48 21.25 8.41
CA MET A 1 14.21 21.07 9.15
C MET A 1 14.33 19.79 9.96
N ALA A 2 13.94 19.78 11.23
CA ALA A 2 13.76 18.51 11.94
C ALA A 2 12.60 17.74 11.29
N TYR A 3 12.65 16.40 11.31
CA TYR A 3 11.59 15.58 10.70
C TYR A 3 10.21 15.85 11.32
N SER A 4 10.17 16.16 12.62
CA SER A 4 8.95 16.57 13.34
C SER A 4 8.30 17.84 12.81
N ASP A 5 9.05 18.71 12.14
CA ASP A 5 8.57 20.00 11.62
C ASP A 5 8.18 19.94 10.14
N PHE A 6 8.32 18.77 9.51
CA PHE A 6 8.05 18.56 8.09
C PHE A 6 6.57 18.74 7.78
N THR A 7 6.27 19.58 6.79
CA THR A 7 4.93 19.65 6.19
C THR A 7 5.09 19.87 4.69
N LEU A 8 4.26 19.21 3.88
CA LEU A 8 4.29 19.37 2.42
C LEU A 8 4.15 20.85 2.00
N LYS A 9 3.32 21.62 2.72
CA LYS A 9 3.13 23.06 2.48
C LYS A 9 4.42 23.86 2.63
N LYS A 10 5.19 23.64 3.70
CA LYS A 10 6.47 24.34 3.91
C LYS A 10 7.47 23.99 2.81
N VAL A 11 7.59 22.71 2.46
CA VAL A 11 8.55 22.29 1.43
C VAL A 11 8.20 22.89 0.06
N LYS A 12 6.91 22.94 -0.31
CA LYS A 12 6.46 23.63 -1.53
C LYS A 12 6.91 25.10 -1.58
N LEU A 13 6.78 25.81 -0.46
CA LEU A 13 7.12 27.23 -0.37
C LEU A 13 8.63 27.46 -0.34
N ASP A 14 9.35 26.76 0.54
CA ASP A 14 10.76 27.01 0.81
C ASP A 14 11.65 26.58 -0.36
N PHE A 15 11.24 25.55 -1.10
CA PHE A 15 12.00 25.00 -2.23
C PHE A 15 11.36 25.27 -3.59
N ASN A 16 10.24 26.01 -3.63
CA ASN A 16 9.49 26.33 -4.86
C ASN A 16 9.17 25.08 -5.72
N ILE A 17 8.77 23.98 -5.08
CA ILE A 17 8.46 22.71 -5.76
C ILE A 17 6.96 22.54 -5.98
N GLN A 18 6.59 21.85 -7.06
CA GLN A 18 5.21 21.52 -7.39
C GLN A 18 4.93 20.04 -7.08
N THR A 19 3.69 19.72 -6.71
CA THR A 19 3.25 18.31 -6.63
C THR A 19 2.76 17.90 -8.00
N VAL A 20 3.20 16.72 -8.44
CA VAL A 20 2.67 16.05 -9.62
C VAL A 20 1.85 14.86 -9.12
N GLU A 21 0.54 14.92 -9.31
CA GLU A 21 -0.39 13.87 -8.85
C GLU A 21 -0.75 12.90 -9.98
N ASP A 22 -0.59 13.33 -11.23
CA ASP A 22 -1.06 12.61 -12.41
C ASP A 22 0.02 11.73 -13.07
N GLN A 23 1.08 11.39 -12.33
CA GLN A 23 2.16 10.52 -12.83
C GLN A 23 2.13 9.16 -12.16
N SER A 24 2.15 8.11 -12.98
CA SER A 24 2.39 6.75 -12.51
C SER A 24 3.89 6.52 -12.30
N LEU A 25 4.31 6.53 -11.04
CA LEU A 25 5.71 6.37 -10.62
C LEU A 25 6.31 5.01 -11.02
N PHE A 26 5.47 4.00 -11.20
CA PHE A 26 5.87 2.61 -11.47
C PHE A 26 5.33 2.09 -12.81
N SER A 27 4.96 2.99 -13.73
CA SER A 27 4.41 2.62 -15.05
C SER A 27 5.35 1.75 -15.90
N ASN A 28 6.65 1.88 -15.71
CA ASN A 28 7.67 1.14 -16.46
C ASN A 28 8.25 -0.06 -15.69
N SER A 29 7.78 -0.35 -14.47
CA SER A 29 8.23 -1.54 -13.76
C SER A 29 7.42 -2.76 -14.18
N GLU A 30 8.09 -3.88 -14.44
CA GLU A 30 7.42 -5.14 -14.72
C GLU A 30 6.65 -5.64 -13.49
N GLU A 31 5.45 -6.17 -13.72
CA GLU A 31 4.66 -6.81 -12.67
C GLU A 31 5.31 -8.14 -12.25
N ILE A 32 5.36 -8.37 -10.95
CA ILE A 32 5.85 -9.63 -10.38
C ILE A 32 4.64 -10.46 -9.98
N GLN A 33 4.64 -11.73 -10.37
CA GLN A 33 3.61 -12.68 -9.93
C GLN A 33 3.81 -13.01 -8.45
N ILE A 34 2.71 -13.04 -7.70
CA ILE A 34 2.70 -13.54 -6.33
C ILE A 34 3.02 -15.03 -6.30
N SER A 35 3.49 -15.52 -5.15
CA SER A 35 3.74 -16.95 -4.97
C SER A 35 2.43 -17.75 -5.03
N ASP A 36 2.54 -19.02 -5.39
CA ASP A 36 1.42 -19.96 -5.32
C ASP A 36 0.84 -20.05 -3.90
N TYR A 37 1.69 -19.90 -2.87
CA TYR A 37 1.27 -19.93 -1.47
C TYR A 37 0.38 -18.74 -1.13
N LEU A 38 0.78 -17.51 -1.50
CA LEU A 38 -0.03 -16.32 -1.27
C LEU A 38 -1.30 -16.33 -2.12
N ALA A 39 -1.22 -16.78 -3.37
CA ALA A 39 -2.40 -16.93 -4.24
C ALA A 39 -3.44 -17.87 -3.62
N GLN A 40 -3.03 -19.04 -3.13
CA GLN A 40 -3.93 -19.99 -2.46
C GLN A 40 -4.47 -19.44 -1.13
N THR A 41 -3.61 -18.77 -0.36
CA THR A 41 -3.99 -18.17 0.92
C THR A 41 -5.04 -17.09 0.73
N LEU A 42 -4.83 -16.14 -0.19
CA LEU A 42 -5.78 -15.08 -0.50
C LEU A 42 -7.09 -15.63 -1.06
N LYS A 43 -7.04 -16.65 -1.93
CA LYS A 43 -8.25 -17.29 -2.46
C LYS A 43 -9.16 -17.84 -1.36
N ARG A 44 -8.59 -18.40 -0.29
CA ARG A 44 -9.34 -18.88 0.88
C ARG A 44 -9.79 -17.73 1.79
N ASN A 45 -8.89 -16.79 2.05
CA ASN A 45 -9.04 -15.80 3.11
C ASN A 45 -9.92 -14.61 2.71
N LEU A 46 -9.86 -14.19 1.44
CA LEU A 46 -10.57 -12.99 0.95
C LEU A 46 -12.09 -13.07 1.15
N PRO A 47 -12.79 -14.17 0.79
CA PRO A 47 -14.23 -14.29 1.03
C PRO A 47 -14.59 -14.20 2.53
N LEU A 48 -13.77 -14.79 3.41
CA LEU A 48 -13.98 -14.75 4.85
C LEU A 48 -13.77 -13.34 5.42
N ALA A 49 -12.71 -12.66 4.99
CA ALA A 49 -12.42 -11.29 5.40
C ALA A 49 -13.56 -10.33 5.02
N LEU A 50 -14.13 -10.51 3.82
CA LEU A 50 -15.27 -9.74 3.34
C LEU A 50 -16.56 -10.09 4.09
N ALA A 51 -16.80 -11.37 4.39
CA ALA A 51 -17.98 -11.80 5.14
C ALA A 51 -17.98 -11.31 6.59
N ILE A 52 -16.83 -11.33 7.26
CA ILE A 52 -16.67 -10.84 8.65
C ILE A 52 -16.72 -9.30 8.69
N ASN A 53 -16.17 -8.64 7.66
CA ASN A 53 -16.22 -7.19 7.45
C ASN A 53 -15.69 -6.33 8.61
N THR A 54 -14.70 -6.82 9.37
CA THR A 54 -14.00 -6.04 10.38
C THR A 54 -12.63 -5.63 9.90
N GLU A 55 -12.09 -4.53 10.46
CA GLU A 55 -10.71 -4.11 10.21
C GLU A 55 -9.72 -5.22 10.58
N LYS A 56 -9.95 -5.88 11.72
CA LYS A 56 -9.12 -7.00 12.17
C LYS A 56 -9.11 -8.16 11.16
N ALA A 57 -10.28 -8.54 10.64
CA ALA A 57 -10.37 -9.60 9.64
C ALA A 57 -9.61 -9.24 8.36
N ARG A 58 -9.74 -8.02 7.86
CA ARG A 58 -8.94 -7.57 6.69
C ARG A 58 -7.44 -7.57 6.98
N SER A 59 -7.05 -7.11 8.17
CA SER A 59 -5.65 -7.08 8.60
C SER A 59 -5.02 -8.48 8.65
N GLU A 60 -5.66 -9.43 9.32
CA GLU A 60 -5.11 -10.77 9.53
C GLU A 60 -5.27 -11.71 8.33
N LEU A 61 -6.33 -11.55 7.54
CA LEU A 61 -6.65 -12.48 6.45
C LEU A 61 -6.11 -12.01 5.10
N ILE A 62 -5.83 -10.71 4.92
CA ILE A 62 -5.33 -10.15 3.66
C ILE A 62 -3.97 -9.47 3.87
N ILE A 63 -3.93 -8.40 4.66
CA ILE A 63 -2.78 -7.47 4.70
C ILE A 63 -1.52 -8.15 5.19
N ILE A 64 -1.58 -8.88 6.32
CA ILE A 64 -0.37 -9.51 6.88
C ILE A 64 0.23 -10.57 5.95
N ASN A 65 -0.60 -11.28 5.17
CA ASN A 65 -0.11 -12.29 4.23
C ASN A 65 0.68 -11.66 3.08
N ILE A 66 0.28 -10.47 2.62
CA ILE A 66 1.00 -9.71 1.60
C ILE A 66 2.31 -9.14 2.17
N LEU A 67 2.33 -8.71 3.44
CA LEU A 67 3.51 -8.11 4.07
C LEU A 67 4.60 -9.12 4.45
N LEU A 68 4.25 -10.39 4.63
CA LEU A 68 5.18 -11.44 5.03
C LEU A 68 5.86 -12.15 3.85
N GLU A 69 5.40 -11.90 2.64
CA GLU A 69 5.98 -12.40 1.39
C GLU A 69 6.87 -11.34 0.75
#